data_AF-A0ABC8RZT5-F1
#
_entry.id   AF-A0ABC8RZT5-F1
#
_cell.length_a   1.000
_cell.length_b   1.000
_cell.length_c   1.000
_cell.angle_alpha   90.00
_cell.angle_beta   90.00
_cell.angle_gamma   90.00
#
_symmetry.space_group_name_H-M   'P 1'
#
loop_
_entity.id
_entity.type
_entity.pdbx_description
1 polymer ?
#
loop_
_entity_poly.entity_id
_entity_poly.type
_entity_poly.pdbx_seq_one_letter_code
_entity_poly.pdbx_strand_id
1 'polypeptide(L)'
;MEEVHVAPDYGKAEEEEERERGRRLVLPSCPKVTLPLLLYFKMAFILRVSVKRKKRSIGATQKMRIGLNSYKAANIPCKFRRTTYNVLNFGAKPDGRTDSTKSFLGTWAAACGSVKPATIYVPRGRYLLHKAHFAGNCKNTAITIIIDGTLLAPSDYHVIGNAHNWVLFEGVNGVSIRGGMLDGQGAGLWACKATGKSCPRGATTLGFTDSNNIEINGLTSLNSQIFHIVINGCHNVKLQGVKVLASGNSPNTDGIHVQLSSGVTILNIQYWYR
;
A
#
# COMPACT_ATOMS: atom_id res chain seq x y z
N MET A 1 -5.30 30.81 0.76
CA MET A 1 -3.94 30.30 0.53
C MET A 1 -3.39 29.98 1.90
N GLU A 2 -3.21 28.71 2.20
CA GLU A 2 -2.56 28.28 3.44
C GLU A 2 -1.31 27.52 2.99
N GLU A 3 -0.17 28.20 2.94
CA GLU A 3 1.13 27.58 2.73
C GLU A 3 1.51 26.89 4.04
N VAL A 4 1.42 25.57 4.08
CA VAL A 4 1.99 24.80 5.19
C VAL A 4 3.48 24.61 4.90
N HIS A 5 4.29 25.60 5.29
CA HIS A 5 5.74 25.45 5.36
C HIS A 5 6.10 24.68 6.63
N VAL A 6 6.43 23.39 6.49
CA VAL A 6 7.05 22.62 7.58
C VAL A 6 8.57 22.83 7.50
N ALA A 7 9.09 23.76 8.30
CA ALA A 7 10.53 23.96 8.45
C ALA A 7 11.18 22.76 9.20
N PRO A 8 12.44 22.41 8.90
CA PRO A 8 13.14 21.31 9.57
C PRO A 8 13.51 21.67 11.01
N ASP A 9 13.20 20.76 11.94
CA ASP A 9 13.70 20.77 13.31
C ASP A 9 15.11 20.13 13.32
N TYR A 10 16.13 20.94 13.58
CA TYR A 10 17.53 20.51 13.69
C TYR A 10 17.84 20.23 15.16
N GLY A 11 17.68 18.97 15.61
CA GLY A 11 18.07 18.61 16.97
C GLY A 11 17.85 17.16 17.36
N LYS A 12 18.97 16.42 17.43
CA LYS A 12 19.21 15.20 18.23
C LYS A 12 18.50 13.90 17.78
N ALA A 13 19.20 13.14 16.95
CA ALA A 13 18.91 11.72 16.72
C ALA A 13 20.24 10.94 16.66
N GLU A 14 20.95 10.81 17.78
CA GLU A 14 22.14 9.94 17.87
C GLU A 14 22.23 9.10 19.17
N GLU A 15 21.19 9.03 20.02
CA GLU A 15 21.27 8.25 21.26
C GLU A 15 20.16 7.20 21.48
N GLU A 16 19.31 6.92 20.50
CA GLU A 16 18.23 5.92 20.66
C GLU A 16 18.43 4.60 19.88
N GLU A 17 19.57 4.40 19.20
CA GLU A 17 19.80 3.24 18.32
C GLU A 17 20.33 1.98 19.04
N GLU A 18 20.79 2.05 20.30
CA GLU A 18 21.32 0.87 21.02
C GLU A 18 20.31 0.14 21.93
N ARG A 19 19.07 0.61 22.07
CA ARG A 19 18.08 -0.04 22.97
C ARG A 19 17.13 -1.05 22.30
N GLU A 20 17.16 -1.22 20.97
CA GLU A 20 16.24 -2.11 20.25
C GLU A 20 16.83 -3.44 19.74
N ARG A 21 18.13 -3.72 19.92
CA ARG A 21 18.74 -5.01 19.50
C ARG A 21 18.38 -6.23 20.37
N GLY A 22 17.45 -6.12 21.32
CA GLY A 22 17.13 -7.16 22.30
C GLY A 22 15.80 -7.91 22.16
N ARG A 23 14.89 -7.54 21.25
CA ARG A 23 13.55 -8.18 21.19
C ARG A 23 13.36 -9.05 19.95
N ARG A 24 13.48 -10.36 20.16
CA ARG A 24 13.03 -11.40 19.24
C ARG A 24 11.50 -11.30 19.09
N LEU A 25 11.03 -10.78 17.95
CA LEU A 25 9.62 -10.78 17.55
C LEU A 25 9.16 -12.23 17.32
N VAL A 26 8.37 -12.75 18.27
CA VAL A 26 7.59 -13.97 18.08
C VAL A 26 6.37 -13.59 17.24
N LEU A 27 6.31 -14.08 16.00
CA LEU A 27 5.11 -14.00 15.17
C LEU A 27 4.00 -14.85 15.81
N PRO A 28 2.75 -14.36 15.91
CA PRO A 28 1.65 -15.22 16.32
C PRO A 28 1.35 -16.22 15.20
N SER A 29 1.60 -17.49 15.49
CA SER A 29 1.17 -18.62 14.67
C SER A 29 -0.36 -18.70 14.64
N CYS A 30 -0.94 -18.84 13.45
CA CYS A 30 -2.37 -19.14 13.27
C CYS A 30 -2.83 -20.32 14.14
N PRO A 31 -4.02 -20.26 14.77
CA PRO A 31 -4.59 -21.43 15.44
C PRO A 31 -4.96 -22.48 14.39
N LYS A 32 -4.36 -23.67 14.50
CA LYS A 32 -4.77 -24.85 13.75
C LYS A 32 -6.16 -25.27 14.24
N VAL A 33 -7.17 -25.13 13.38
CA VAL A 33 -8.48 -25.73 13.59
C VAL A 33 -8.34 -27.22 13.31
N THR A 34 -8.20 -28.04 14.35
CA THR A 34 -8.35 -29.49 14.25
C THR A 34 -9.81 -29.86 14.46
N LEU A 35 -10.46 -30.33 13.39
CA LEU A 35 -11.72 -31.08 13.47
C LEU A 35 -11.54 -32.29 14.39
N PRO A 36 -12.46 -32.60 15.31
CA PRO A 36 -12.47 -33.89 15.95
C PRO A 36 -13.08 -34.91 14.99
N LEU A 37 -12.27 -35.89 14.57
CA LEU A 37 -12.77 -37.13 13.99
C LEU A 37 -13.45 -37.94 15.09
N LEU A 38 -14.68 -38.35 14.82
CA LEU A 38 -15.40 -39.37 15.57
C LEU A 38 -14.57 -40.66 15.62
N LEU A 39 -14.24 -41.13 16.83
CA LEU A 39 -13.94 -42.53 17.08
C LEU A 39 -14.87 -43.05 18.18
N TYR A 40 -15.80 -43.86 17.71
CA TYR A 40 -16.61 -44.77 18.50
C TYR A 40 -15.75 -45.85 19.18
N PHE A 41 -16.30 -46.45 20.25
CA PHE A 41 -15.85 -47.62 21.00
C PHE A 41 -14.73 -47.43 22.05
N LYS A 42 -15.11 -47.40 23.33
CA LYS A 42 -15.13 -48.61 24.17
C LYS A 42 -15.81 -48.36 25.52
N MET A 43 -16.71 -49.29 25.84
CA MET A 43 -17.36 -49.54 27.12
C MET A 43 -16.36 -49.69 28.27
N ALA A 44 -16.67 -49.14 29.44
CA ALA A 44 -16.62 -49.86 30.72
C ALA A 44 -17.33 -49.08 31.83
N PHE A 45 -18.36 -49.72 32.38
CA PHE A 45 -19.03 -49.41 33.63
C PHE A 45 -18.05 -49.37 34.81
N ILE A 46 -18.26 -48.46 35.77
CA ILE A 46 -18.54 -48.78 37.20
C ILE A 46 -18.96 -47.45 37.86
N LEU A 47 -20.25 -47.29 38.12
CA LEU A 47 -20.74 -46.40 39.18
C LEU A 47 -21.66 -47.23 40.06
N ARG A 48 -21.22 -47.49 41.29
CA ARG A 48 -22.06 -47.98 42.38
C ARG A 48 -23.10 -46.90 42.69
N VAL A 49 -24.34 -47.10 42.29
CA VAL A 49 -25.48 -46.35 42.82
C VAL A 49 -26.32 -47.32 43.63
N SER A 50 -26.34 -47.10 44.94
CA SER A 50 -27.22 -47.80 45.88
C SER A 50 -28.65 -47.30 45.66
N VAL A 51 -29.49 -48.11 45.02
CA VAL A 51 -30.91 -47.80 44.81
C VAL A 51 -31.74 -48.50 45.88
N LYS A 52 -32.27 -47.73 46.84
CA LYS A 52 -33.35 -48.17 47.72
C LYS A 52 -34.63 -48.37 46.90
N ARG A 53 -35.20 -49.58 46.97
CA ARG A 53 -36.48 -49.95 46.36
C ARG A 53 -37.63 -49.11 46.94
N LYS A 54 -38.42 -48.47 46.07
CA LYS A 54 -39.82 -48.14 46.36
C LYS A 54 -40.68 -48.50 45.14
N LYS A 55 -41.64 -49.41 45.37
CA LYS A 55 -42.62 -49.93 44.39
C LYS A 55 -43.64 -48.84 44.04
N ARG A 56 -43.98 -48.66 42.75
CA ARG A 56 -45.36 -48.81 42.20
C ARG A 56 -45.49 -48.43 40.71
N SER A 57 -46.18 -49.33 40.00
CA SER A 57 -47.01 -49.27 38.78
C SER A 57 -46.87 -48.16 37.72
N ILE A 58 -46.37 -48.59 36.55
CA ILE A 58 -47.00 -48.61 35.21
C ILE A 58 -48.04 -47.53 34.87
N GLY A 59 -47.75 -46.76 33.79
CA GLY A 59 -48.77 -46.34 32.82
C GLY A 59 -48.63 -44.93 32.25
N ALA A 60 -47.78 -44.74 31.23
CA ALA A 60 -48.01 -43.82 30.09
C ALA A 60 -46.76 -43.77 29.18
N THR A 61 -46.85 -44.36 27.99
CA THR A 61 -45.84 -44.22 26.92
C THR A 61 -45.94 -42.83 26.29
N GLN A 62 -44.98 -41.96 26.58
CA GLN A 62 -44.83 -40.68 25.90
C GLN A 62 -43.88 -40.84 24.69
N LYS A 63 -44.43 -40.70 23.48
CA LYS A 63 -43.66 -40.65 22.23
C LYS A 63 -42.76 -39.42 22.24
N MET A 64 -41.45 -39.62 22.41
CA MET A 64 -40.44 -38.59 22.22
C MET A 64 -40.29 -38.32 20.71
N ARG A 65 -40.87 -37.21 20.23
CA ARG A 65 -40.58 -36.69 18.89
C ARG A 65 -39.23 -36.00 18.94
N ILE A 66 -38.24 -36.57 18.26
CA ILE A 66 -36.95 -35.94 18.01
C ILE A 66 -37.19 -34.87 16.93
N GLY A 67 -37.26 -33.60 17.33
CA GLY A 67 -37.27 -32.48 16.42
C GLY A 67 -35.91 -32.35 15.75
N LEU A 68 -35.85 -32.56 14.43
CA LEU A 68 -34.72 -32.18 13.60
C LEU A 68 -34.65 -30.65 13.59
N ASN A 69 -33.81 -30.08 14.46
CA ASN A 69 -33.44 -28.67 14.35
C ASN A 69 -32.65 -28.49 13.06
N SER A 70 -33.30 -27.90 12.06
CA SER A 70 -32.66 -27.39 10.86
C SER A 70 -31.74 -26.23 11.25
N TYR A 71 -30.44 -26.52 11.41
CA TYR A 71 -29.43 -25.49 11.57
C TYR A 71 -29.38 -24.64 10.30
N LYS A 72 -29.82 -23.37 10.37
CA LYS A 72 -29.57 -22.40 9.30
C LYS A 72 -28.06 -22.23 9.15
N ALA A 73 -27.52 -22.50 7.97
CA ALA A 73 -26.15 -22.20 7.65
C ALA A 73 -25.92 -20.68 7.84
N ALA A 74 -24.98 -20.33 8.73
CA ALA A 74 -24.52 -18.96 8.83
C ALA A 74 -23.83 -18.58 7.53
N ASN A 75 -24.35 -17.57 6.82
CA ASN A 75 -23.67 -16.96 5.68
C ASN A 75 -22.41 -16.25 6.18
N ILE A 76 -21.29 -16.98 6.22
CA ILE A 76 -19.97 -16.41 6.42
C ILE A 76 -19.65 -15.65 5.13
N PRO A 77 -19.50 -14.30 5.15
CA PRO A 77 -19.16 -13.55 3.95
C PRO A 77 -17.82 -14.05 3.43
N CYS A 78 -17.82 -14.59 2.22
CA CYS A 78 -16.62 -15.03 1.55
C CYS A 78 -15.71 -13.80 1.39
N LYS A 79 -14.51 -13.82 2.01
CA LYS A 79 -13.52 -12.75 1.80
C LYS A 79 -13.34 -12.58 0.29
N PHE A 80 -13.71 -11.42 -0.25
CA PHE A 80 -13.51 -11.13 -1.67
C PHE A 80 -12.04 -11.36 -1.99
N ARG A 81 -11.76 -12.37 -2.83
CA ARG A 81 -10.40 -12.67 -3.24
C ARG A 81 -9.86 -11.46 -4.00
N ARG A 82 -8.79 -10.89 -3.47
CA ARG A 82 -8.05 -9.81 -4.09
C ARG A 82 -7.33 -10.33 -5.34
N THR A 83 -7.47 -9.63 -6.46
CA THR A 83 -6.73 -9.95 -7.68
C THR A 83 -5.34 -9.31 -7.60
N THR A 84 -4.27 -10.03 -7.94
CA THR A 84 -2.91 -9.48 -7.96
C THR A 84 -2.39 -9.44 -9.38
N TYR A 85 -1.92 -8.27 -9.81
CA TYR A 85 -1.29 -8.02 -11.11
C TYR A 85 0.18 -7.69 -10.88
N ASN A 86 1.07 -8.60 -11.25
CA ASN A 86 2.51 -8.40 -11.16
C ASN A 86 3.01 -7.73 -12.44
N VAL A 87 3.74 -6.61 -12.33
CA VAL A 87 4.23 -5.84 -13.49
C VAL A 87 5.12 -6.65 -14.43
N LEU A 88 5.81 -7.70 -13.93
CA LEU A 88 6.61 -8.61 -14.76
C LEU A 88 5.74 -9.39 -15.76
N ASN A 89 4.51 -9.73 -15.38
CA ASN A 89 3.56 -10.42 -16.27
C ASN A 89 3.06 -9.50 -17.41
N PHE A 90 3.31 -8.21 -17.30
CA PHE A 90 3.04 -7.20 -18.34
C PHE A 90 4.32 -6.78 -19.09
N GLY A 91 5.43 -7.50 -18.88
CA GLY A 91 6.69 -7.29 -19.59
C GLY A 91 7.64 -6.26 -18.98
N ALA A 92 7.38 -5.78 -17.76
CA ALA A 92 8.31 -4.88 -17.08
C ALA A 92 9.65 -5.59 -16.84
N LYS A 93 10.76 -4.87 -16.99
CA LYS A 93 12.10 -5.43 -16.78
C LYS A 93 12.80 -4.74 -15.59
N PRO A 94 13.29 -5.50 -14.60
CA PRO A 94 13.92 -4.96 -13.40
C PRO A 94 15.40 -4.58 -13.59
N ASP A 95 15.81 -4.15 -14.80
CA ASP A 95 17.22 -3.93 -15.19
C ASP A 95 17.69 -2.47 -15.07
N GLY A 96 16.78 -1.54 -14.76
CA GLY A 96 17.05 -0.09 -14.68
C GLY A 96 17.38 0.57 -16.03
N ARG A 97 17.17 -0.13 -17.15
CA ARG A 97 17.58 0.32 -18.49
C ARG A 97 16.44 0.24 -19.51
N THR A 98 15.65 -0.83 -19.46
CA THR A 98 14.54 -1.02 -20.39
C THR A 98 13.34 -0.21 -19.90
N ASP A 99 12.82 0.66 -20.77
CA ASP A 99 11.60 1.41 -20.49
C ASP A 99 10.42 0.46 -20.23
N SER A 100 9.94 0.46 -18.98
CA SER A 100 8.83 -0.36 -18.51
C SER A 100 7.50 0.41 -18.44
N THR A 101 7.44 1.64 -18.97
CA THR A 101 6.25 2.52 -18.88
C THR A 101 4.99 1.83 -19.40
N LYS A 102 5.06 1.22 -20.58
CA LYS A 102 3.90 0.51 -21.17
C LYS A 102 3.44 -0.66 -20.30
N SER A 103 4.36 -1.38 -19.68
CA SER A 103 4.04 -2.50 -18.79
C SER A 103 3.33 -2.02 -17.52
N PHE A 104 3.77 -0.90 -16.93
CA PHE A 104 3.10 -0.29 -15.79
C PHE A 104 1.71 0.25 -16.15
N LEU A 105 1.57 0.92 -17.29
CA LEU A 105 0.28 1.40 -17.79
C LEU A 105 -0.70 0.26 -18.09
N GLY A 106 -0.23 -0.84 -18.68
CA GLY A 106 -1.04 -2.04 -18.91
C GLY A 106 -1.47 -2.72 -17.61
N THR A 107 -0.56 -2.78 -16.63
CA THR A 107 -0.87 -3.32 -15.28
C THR A 107 -1.92 -2.45 -14.58
N TRP A 108 -1.79 -1.13 -14.68
CA TRP A 108 -2.78 -0.17 -14.15
C TRP A 108 -4.14 -0.36 -14.82
N ALA A 109 -4.21 -0.43 -16.15
CA ALA A 109 -5.47 -0.63 -16.87
C ALA A 109 -6.19 -1.91 -16.41
N ALA A 110 -5.46 -3.00 -16.20
CA ALA A 110 -6.02 -4.25 -15.69
C ALA A 110 -6.57 -4.11 -14.25
N ALA A 111 -5.82 -3.47 -13.36
CA ALA A 111 -6.25 -3.24 -11.97
C ALA A 111 -7.45 -2.27 -11.88
N CYS A 112 -7.42 -1.20 -12.68
CA CYS A 112 -8.45 -0.17 -12.80
C CYS A 112 -9.77 -0.74 -13.36
N GLY A 113 -9.68 -1.69 -14.30
CA GLY A 113 -10.83 -2.40 -14.87
C GLY A 113 -11.39 -3.54 -14.00
N SER A 114 -10.71 -3.91 -12.91
CA SER A 114 -11.15 -5.01 -12.03
C SER A 114 -12.41 -4.61 -11.23
N VAL A 115 -13.37 -5.53 -11.12
CA VAL A 115 -14.55 -5.39 -10.25
C VAL A 115 -14.30 -5.87 -8.81
N LYS A 116 -13.11 -6.41 -8.55
CA LYS A 116 -12.65 -6.86 -7.22
C LYS A 116 -11.48 -5.99 -6.76
N PRO A 117 -11.25 -5.84 -5.44
CA PRO A 117 -10.04 -5.20 -4.93
C PRO A 117 -8.80 -5.77 -5.62
N ALA A 118 -7.90 -4.88 -6.05
CA ALA A 118 -6.73 -5.25 -6.84
C ALA A 118 -5.44 -4.86 -6.12
N THR A 119 -4.42 -5.70 -6.23
CA THR A 119 -3.04 -5.34 -5.91
C THR A 119 -2.26 -5.25 -7.22
N ILE A 120 -1.55 -4.14 -7.42
CA ILE A 120 -0.42 -4.06 -8.35
C ILE A 120 0.83 -4.38 -7.55
N TYR A 121 1.59 -5.39 -7.96
CA TYR A 121 2.83 -5.79 -7.29
C TYR A 121 4.03 -5.46 -8.16
N VAL A 122 4.98 -4.71 -7.59
CA VAL A 122 6.26 -4.34 -8.18
C VAL A 122 7.37 -5.04 -7.39
N PRO A 123 7.91 -6.17 -7.89
CA PRO A 123 8.97 -6.91 -7.21
C PRO A 123 10.27 -6.10 -7.09
N ARG A 124 11.20 -6.55 -6.25
CA ARG A 124 12.55 -5.99 -6.16
C ARG A 124 13.22 -5.90 -7.54
N GLY A 125 13.92 -4.80 -7.77
CA GLY A 125 14.52 -4.46 -9.06
C GLY A 125 14.50 -2.96 -9.31
N ARG A 126 15.12 -2.52 -10.40
CA ARG A 126 15.06 -1.13 -10.86
C ARG A 126 14.25 -1.07 -12.15
N TYR A 127 13.23 -0.24 -12.21
CA TYR A 127 12.35 -0.13 -13.38
C TYR A 127 12.43 1.27 -13.93
N LEU A 128 13.02 1.42 -15.12
CA LEU A 128 13.05 2.70 -15.82
C LEU A 128 11.63 3.02 -16.30
N LEU A 129 11.14 4.21 -15.97
CA LEU A 129 9.88 4.74 -16.48
C LEU A 129 10.11 6.13 -17.06
N HIS A 130 9.56 6.38 -18.24
CA HIS A 130 9.27 7.72 -18.73
C HIS A 130 8.04 8.29 -17.99
N LYS A 131 7.36 9.29 -18.58
CA LYS A 131 6.12 9.83 -18.00
C LYS A 131 5.07 8.71 -17.87
N ALA A 132 4.67 8.42 -16.63
CA ALA A 132 3.64 7.45 -16.31
C ALA A 132 2.39 8.20 -15.83
N HIS A 133 1.34 8.17 -16.65
CA HIS A 133 0.04 8.76 -16.34
C HIS A 133 -1.00 7.67 -16.10
N PHE A 134 -1.42 7.55 -14.84
CA PHE A 134 -2.43 6.62 -14.35
C PHE A 134 -3.77 7.34 -14.19
N ALA A 135 -4.52 7.41 -15.30
CA ALA A 135 -5.83 8.03 -15.32
C ALA A 135 -6.89 7.20 -14.56
N GLY A 136 -7.87 7.90 -14.00
CA GLY A 136 -9.04 7.36 -13.31
C GLY A 136 -10.13 6.82 -14.22
N ASN A 137 -11.39 7.06 -13.86
CA ASN A 137 -12.59 6.37 -14.41
C ASN A 137 -12.53 4.84 -14.23
N CYS A 138 -11.94 4.40 -13.12
CA CYS A 138 -11.81 2.99 -12.79
C CYS A 138 -13.14 2.37 -12.35
N LYS A 139 -13.33 1.10 -12.71
CA LYS A 139 -14.37 0.24 -12.12
C LYS A 139 -14.01 -0.14 -10.68
N ASN A 140 -12.71 -0.12 -10.37
CA ASN A 140 -12.17 -0.45 -9.06
C ASN A 140 -11.94 0.80 -8.22
N THR A 141 -12.37 0.76 -6.96
CA THR A 141 -12.11 1.81 -5.95
C THR A 141 -11.28 1.29 -4.77
N ALA A 142 -10.56 0.19 -4.96
CA ALA A 142 -9.75 -0.46 -3.92
C ALA A 142 -8.47 -1.06 -4.54
N ILE A 143 -7.63 -0.17 -5.11
CA ILE A 143 -6.36 -0.55 -5.73
C ILE A 143 -5.23 -0.31 -4.74
N THR A 144 -4.41 -1.32 -4.49
CA THR A 144 -3.18 -1.20 -3.70
C THR A 144 -1.96 -1.46 -4.56
N ILE A 145 -1.04 -0.52 -4.64
CA ILE A 145 0.26 -0.67 -5.29
C ILE A 145 1.27 -1.01 -4.19
N ILE A 146 1.85 -2.20 -4.25
CA ILE A 146 2.91 -2.65 -3.35
C ILE A 146 4.23 -2.63 -4.12
N ILE A 147 5.18 -1.84 -3.65
CA ILE A 147 6.45 -1.62 -4.31
C ILE A 147 7.58 -2.11 -3.40
N ASP A 148 8.24 -3.21 -3.80
CA ASP A 148 9.46 -3.70 -3.16
C ASP A 148 10.73 -3.23 -3.89
N GLY A 149 10.60 -2.68 -5.10
CA GLY A 149 11.70 -2.20 -5.93
C GLY A 149 11.85 -0.67 -5.96
N THR A 150 12.60 -0.22 -6.97
CA THR A 150 12.84 1.21 -7.27
C THR A 150 12.28 1.53 -8.64
N LEU A 151 11.40 2.53 -8.72
CA LEU A 151 11.09 3.18 -9.99
C LEU A 151 12.14 4.26 -10.24
N LEU A 152 12.64 4.32 -11.46
CA LEU A 152 13.76 5.17 -11.84
C LEU A 152 13.35 6.06 -13.01
N ALA A 153 13.52 7.38 -12.86
CA ALA A 153 13.37 8.32 -13.95
C ALA A 153 14.55 8.18 -14.94
N PRO A 154 14.43 8.69 -16.17
CA PRO A 154 15.57 8.74 -17.08
C PRO A 154 16.68 9.62 -16.51
N SER A 155 17.94 9.20 -16.65
CA SER A 155 19.09 10.02 -16.29
C SER A 155 19.24 11.25 -17.19
N ASP A 156 18.79 11.16 -18.44
CA ASP A 156 18.61 12.30 -19.31
C ASP A 156 17.34 13.07 -18.89
N TYR A 157 17.54 14.19 -18.20
CA TYR A 157 16.46 15.01 -17.68
C TYR A 157 15.59 15.64 -18.79
N HIS A 158 16.06 15.70 -20.04
CA HIS A 158 15.24 16.23 -21.14
C HIS A 158 14.02 15.35 -21.44
N VAL A 159 14.11 14.04 -21.18
CA VAL A 159 13.06 13.08 -21.51
C VAL A 159 11.77 13.33 -20.72
N ILE A 160 11.88 13.77 -19.46
CA ILE A 160 10.72 14.10 -18.60
C ILE A 160 10.70 15.58 -18.17
N GLY A 161 11.66 16.40 -18.61
CA GLY A 161 11.88 17.75 -18.09
C GLY A 161 10.71 18.73 -18.32
N ASN A 162 9.74 18.39 -19.16
CA ASN A 162 8.50 19.17 -19.36
C ASN A 162 7.23 18.34 -19.09
N ALA A 163 7.35 17.18 -18.43
CA ALA A 163 6.22 16.29 -18.16
C ALA A 163 5.24 16.83 -17.12
N HIS A 164 5.64 17.87 -16.38
CA HIS A 164 5.04 18.40 -15.15
C HIS A 164 5.08 17.45 -13.96
N ASN A 165 4.56 16.24 -14.13
CA ASN A 165 4.69 15.13 -13.19
C ASN A 165 5.31 13.94 -13.92
N TRP A 166 6.24 13.25 -13.27
CA TRP A 166 6.84 12.02 -13.78
C TRP A 166 5.87 10.85 -13.59
N VAL A 167 5.41 10.64 -12.34
CA VAL A 167 4.35 9.69 -12.00
C VAL A 167 3.10 10.47 -11.58
N LEU A 168 2.03 10.38 -12.37
CA LEU A 168 0.78 11.09 -12.14
C LEU A 168 -0.38 10.11 -11.98
N PHE A 169 -1.15 10.28 -10.90
CA PHE A 169 -2.49 9.73 -10.76
C PHE A 169 -3.50 10.87 -10.89
N GLU A 170 -4.45 10.74 -11.80
CA GLU A 170 -5.42 11.80 -12.12
C GLU A 170 -6.84 11.24 -12.11
N GLY A 171 -7.76 11.87 -11.36
CA GLY A 171 -9.16 11.44 -11.30
C GLY A 171 -9.39 10.09 -10.63
N VAL A 172 -8.46 9.59 -9.80
CA VAL A 172 -8.54 8.25 -9.18
C VAL A 172 -9.30 8.28 -7.86
N ASN A 173 -9.89 7.15 -7.48
CA ASN A 173 -10.59 6.99 -6.21
C ASN A 173 -10.20 5.67 -5.53
N GLY A 174 -9.69 5.74 -4.30
CA GLY A 174 -9.38 4.53 -3.52
C GLY A 174 -8.09 3.84 -3.94
N VAL A 175 -7.00 4.61 -3.99
CA VAL A 175 -5.66 4.13 -4.36
C VAL A 175 -4.74 4.21 -3.15
N SER A 176 -4.07 3.09 -2.85
CA SER A 176 -3.04 3.02 -1.80
C SER A 176 -1.68 2.67 -2.39
N ILE A 177 -0.62 3.40 -2.05
CA ILE A 177 0.78 3.06 -2.37
C ILE A 177 1.48 2.62 -1.09
N ARG A 178 2.19 1.48 -1.13
CA ARG A 178 2.90 0.90 0.01
C ARG A 178 4.35 0.59 -0.34
N GLY A 179 5.27 1.19 0.42
CA GLY A 179 6.70 0.98 0.29
C GLY A 179 7.29 1.56 -1.00
N GLY A 180 8.52 1.13 -1.30
CA GLY A 180 9.21 1.43 -2.55
C GLY A 180 9.99 2.73 -2.54
N MET A 181 10.75 2.91 -3.62
CA MET A 181 11.53 4.11 -3.88
C MET A 181 11.22 4.66 -5.27
N LEU A 182 10.99 5.97 -5.35
CA LEU A 182 10.92 6.71 -6.60
C LEU A 182 12.15 7.60 -6.70
N ASP A 183 13.07 7.27 -7.61
CA ASP A 183 14.28 8.05 -7.86
C ASP A 183 14.08 8.93 -9.10
N GLY A 184 13.89 10.23 -8.88
CA GLY A 184 13.57 11.24 -9.89
C GLY A 184 14.76 11.71 -10.72
N GLN A 185 15.99 11.26 -10.40
CA GLN A 185 17.22 11.56 -11.16
C GLN A 185 17.43 13.07 -11.43
N GLY A 186 17.14 13.90 -10.43
CA GLY A 186 17.18 15.36 -10.54
C GLY A 186 18.56 16.00 -10.76
N ALA A 187 19.65 15.31 -10.39
CA ALA A 187 21.01 15.87 -10.36
C ALA A 187 21.45 16.55 -11.66
N GLY A 188 21.16 15.93 -12.81
CA GLY A 188 21.51 16.51 -14.12
C GLY A 188 20.77 17.83 -14.38
N LEU A 189 19.48 17.91 -14.03
CA LEU A 189 18.69 19.13 -14.19
C LEU A 189 19.17 20.24 -13.25
N TRP A 190 19.49 19.89 -12.00
CA TRP A 190 20.00 20.85 -11.02
C TRP A 190 21.32 21.46 -11.48
N ALA A 191 22.25 20.63 -12.00
CA ALA A 191 23.49 21.09 -12.57
C ALA A 191 23.26 22.05 -13.76
N CYS A 192 22.31 21.74 -14.65
CA CYS A 192 21.91 22.65 -15.73
C CYS A 192 21.44 24.00 -15.17
N LYS A 193 20.49 24.00 -14.23
CA LYS A 193 19.91 25.22 -13.64
C LYS A 193 20.98 26.09 -12.95
N ALA A 194 21.96 25.47 -12.29
CA ALA A 194 23.07 26.18 -11.65
C ALA A 194 23.96 26.95 -12.65
N THR A 195 23.99 26.57 -13.94
CA THR A 195 24.75 27.32 -14.96
C THR A 195 24.06 28.60 -15.45
N GLY A 196 22.80 28.85 -15.06
CA GLY A 196 22.00 29.99 -15.56
C GLY A 196 21.57 29.86 -17.03
N LYS A 197 21.80 28.70 -17.66
CA LYS A 197 21.35 28.41 -19.02
C LYS A 197 19.85 28.12 -19.06
N SER A 198 19.28 28.12 -20.27
CA SER A 198 17.93 27.61 -20.50
C SER A 198 17.89 26.11 -20.25
N CYS A 199 17.11 25.71 -19.24
CA CYS A 199 16.90 24.32 -18.85
C CYS A 199 15.39 24.03 -18.83
N PRO A 200 14.97 22.76 -19.02
CA PRO A 200 13.58 22.38 -18.84
C PRO A 200 13.07 22.74 -17.45
N ARG A 201 11.75 22.88 -17.30
CA ARG A 201 11.14 23.22 -16.00
C ARG A 201 11.50 22.19 -14.93
N GLY A 202 11.44 20.92 -15.32
CA GLY A 202 11.54 19.73 -14.48
C GLY A 202 10.18 19.07 -14.26
N ALA A 203 10.21 17.86 -13.70
CA ALA A 203 9.02 17.11 -13.30
C ALA A 203 8.98 16.87 -11.79
N THR A 204 7.79 17.01 -11.20
CA THR A 204 7.48 16.49 -9.87
C THR A 204 7.56 14.96 -9.89
N THR A 205 8.14 14.33 -8.87
CA THR A 205 8.28 12.86 -8.82
C THR A 205 6.92 12.16 -8.78
N LEU A 206 6.04 12.53 -7.85
CA LEU A 206 4.71 11.93 -7.70
C LEU A 206 3.62 13.00 -7.58
N GLY A 207 2.58 12.91 -8.40
CA GLY A 207 1.42 13.79 -8.37
C GLY A 207 0.11 13.04 -8.21
N PHE A 208 -0.81 13.57 -7.39
CA PHE A 208 -2.22 13.25 -7.40
C PHE A 208 -3.02 14.51 -7.78
N THR A 209 -3.90 14.40 -8.76
CA THR A 209 -4.78 15.49 -9.22
C THR A 209 -6.23 15.03 -9.24
N ASP A 210 -7.14 15.85 -8.72
CA ASP A 210 -8.59 15.63 -8.74
C ASP A 210 -9.01 14.24 -8.25
N SER A 211 -8.34 13.77 -7.18
CA SER A 211 -8.40 12.37 -6.71
C SER A 211 -8.95 12.26 -5.29
N ASN A 212 -9.52 11.10 -4.97
CA ASN A 212 -10.21 10.86 -3.70
C ASN A 212 -9.69 9.60 -2.99
N ASN A 213 -9.69 9.60 -1.66
CA ASN A 213 -9.39 8.42 -0.84
C ASN A 213 -8.01 7.81 -1.17
N ILE A 214 -6.97 8.61 -0.96
CA ILE A 214 -5.59 8.25 -1.30
C ILE A 214 -4.81 7.92 -0.05
N GLU A 215 -4.03 6.83 -0.07
CA GLU A 215 -3.11 6.49 1.02
C GLU A 215 -1.70 6.24 0.47
N ILE A 216 -0.69 6.90 1.05
CA ILE A 216 0.72 6.67 0.74
C ILE A 216 1.42 6.29 2.04
N ASN A 217 1.97 5.07 2.10
CA ASN A 217 2.58 4.53 3.31
C ASN A 217 4.00 4.03 3.03
N GLY A 218 5.00 4.57 3.74
CA GLY A 218 6.38 4.06 3.70
C GLY A 218 7.12 4.29 2.38
N LEU A 219 6.64 5.20 1.53
CA LEU A 219 7.26 5.53 0.25
C LEU A 219 8.52 6.39 0.48
N THR A 220 9.59 6.12 -0.27
CA THR A 220 10.75 7.02 -0.37
C THR A 220 10.74 7.76 -1.70
N SER A 221 10.73 9.09 -1.67
CA SER A 221 10.94 9.95 -2.85
C SER A 221 12.35 10.51 -2.81
N LEU A 222 13.16 10.17 -3.81
CA LEU A 222 14.59 10.47 -3.91
C LEU A 222 14.84 11.36 -5.14
N ASN A 223 15.67 12.39 -4.97
CA ASN A 223 16.22 13.23 -6.04
C ASN A 223 15.18 13.74 -7.06
N SER A 224 14.10 14.37 -6.59
CA SER A 224 13.10 14.94 -7.51
C SER A 224 13.67 16.07 -8.37
N GLN A 225 13.21 16.22 -9.62
CA GLN A 225 13.62 17.35 -10.47
C GLN A 225 13.03 18.70 -10.00
N ILE A 226 11.86 18.68 -9.37
CA ILE A 226 11.22 19.79 -8.66
C ILE A 226 10.62 19.24 -7.36
N PHE A 227 9.30 19.28 -7.17
CA PHE A 227 8.64 18.82 -5.95
C PHE A 227 8.69 17.30 -5.81
N HIS A 228 8.81 16.79 -4.58
CA HIS A 228 8.79 15.35 -4.37
C HIS A 228 7.38 14.77 -4.51
N ILE A 229 6.38 15.39 -3.89
CA ILE A 229 4.98 14.96 -3.96
C ILE A 229 4.07 16.18 -4.10
N VAL A 230 3.12 16.14 -5.03
CA VAL A 230 2.06 17.15 -5.17
C VAL A 230 0.69 16.51 -4.99
N ILE A 231 -0.13 17.10 -4.12
CA ILE A 231 -1.54 16.77 -3.90
C ILE A 231 -2.37 17.98 -4.33
N ASN A 232 -3.11 17.86 -5.43
CA ASN A 232 -3.85 18.96 -6.06
C ASN A 232 -5.32 18.59 -6.26
N GLY A 233 -6.27 19.40 -5.79
CA GLY A 233 -7.70 19.13 -6.05
C GLY A 233 -8.22 17.85 -5.38
N CYS A 234 -7.54 17.33 -4.35
CA CYS A 234 -7.83 16.02 -3.79
C CYS A 234 -8.65 16.06 -2.50
N HIS A 235 -9.36 14.98 -2.19
CA HIS A 235 -10.09 14.82 -0.93
C HIS A 235 -9.76 13.51 -0.23
N ASN A 236 -9.64 13.56 1.10
CA ASN A 236 -9.32 12.42 1.96
C ASN A 236 -8.02 11.72 1.54
N VAL A 237 -6.90 12.40 1.81
CA VAL A 237 -5.55 11.95 1.45
C VAL A 237 -4.75 11.72 2.72
N LYS A 238 -4.08 10.57 2.83
CA LYS A 238 -3.21 10.24 3.97
C LYS A 238 -1.82 9.88 3.50
N LEU A 239 -0.81 10.61 3.99
CA LEU A 239 0.61 10.27 3.84
C LEU A 239 1.16 9.88 5.21
N GLN A 240 1.81 8.72 5.29
CA GLN A 240 2.38 8.21 6.52
C GLN A 240 3.74 7.56 6.32
N GLY A 241 4.75 7.93 7.11
CA GLY A 241 6.06 7.29 7.05
C GLY A 241 6.83 7.55 5.75
N VAL A 242 6.48 8.62 5.03
CA VAL A 242 7.13 8.97 3.76
C VAL A 242 8.50 9.60 4.05
N LYS A 243 9.49 9.23 3.22
CA LYS A 243 10.83 9.81 3.26
C LYS A 243 11.07 10.65 2.02
N VAL A 244 11.53 11.88 2.21
CA VAL A 244 11.91 12.81 1.15
C VAL A 244 13.41 13.05 1.24
N LEU A 245 14.13 12.65 0.19
CA LEU A 245 15.59 12.64 0.15
C LEU A 245 16.09 13.41 -1.07
N ALA A 246 16.93 14.42 -0.87
CA ALA A 246 17.59 15.16 -1.95
C ALA A 246 19.00 15.62 -1.52
N SER A 247 19.77 16.24 -2.42
CA SER A 247 21.00 16.90 -2.00
C SER A 247 20.67 18.25 -1.35
N GLY A 248 21.44 18.72 -0.36
CA GLY A 248 21.27 20.05 0.25
C GLY A 248 21.41 21.21 -0.74
N ASN A 249 22.08 20.97 -1.87
CA ASN A 249 22.22 21.96 -2.94
C ASN A 249 21.13 21.86 -4.03
N SER A 250 20.10 21.04 -3.84
CA SER A 250 19.06 20.88 -4.88
C SER A 250 18.15 22.12 -4.95
N PRO A 251 18.01 22.75 -6.13
CA PRO A 251 17.14 23.90 -6.31
C PRO A 251 15.66 23.48 -6.30
N ASN A 252 14.88 24.12 -5.43
CA ASN A 252 13.40 24.05 -5.38
C ASN A 252 12.85 22.61 -5.34
N THR A 253 13.45 21.76 -4.51
CA THR A 253 12.92 20.42 -4.23
C THR A 253 12.04 20.44 -2.99
N ASP A 254 10.97 21.24 -3.02
CA ASP A 254 10.03 21.23 -1.90
C ASP A 254 9.50 19.82 -1.72
N GLY A 255 9.26 19.46 -0.47
CA GLY A 255 8.88 18.10 -0.08
C GLY A 255 7.51 17.71 -0.60
N ILE A 256 6.49 18.10 0.15
CA ILE A 256 5.10 17.74 -0.13
C ILE A 256 4.33 19.04 -0.31
N HIS A 257 3.85 19.28 -1.52
CA HIS A 257 3.03 20.45 -1.85
C HIS A 257 1.55 20.06 -1.89
N VAL A 258 0.70 20.77 -1.14
CA VAL A 258 -0.73 20.51 -1.07
C VAL A 258 -1.47 21.77 -1.48
N GLN A 259 -2.38 21.65 -2.45
CA GLN A 259 -3.19 22.76 -2.92
C GLN A 259 -4.60 22.29 -3.31
N LEU A 260 -5.58 23.19 -3.17
CA LEU A 260 -6.98 22.96 -3.56
C LEU A 260 -7.57 21.64 -3.00
N SER A 261 -7.07 21.17 -1.85
CA SER A 261 -7.36 19.85 -1.31
C SER A 261 -7.96 19.94 0.09
N SER A 262 -8.74 18.93 0.51
CA SER A 262 -9.38 18.88 1.82
C SER A 262 -9.26 17.49 2.47
N GLY A 263 -9.21 17.44 3.80
CA GLY A 263 -9.02 16.17 4.52
C GLY A 263 -7.66 15.53 4.23
N VAL A 264 -6.59 16.33 4.16
CA VAL A 264 -5.22 15.85 3.96
C VAL A 264 -4.56 15.65 5.31
N THR A 265 -4.07 14.43 5.57
CA THR A 265 -3.37 14.04 6.80
C THR A 265 -1.94 13.61 6.47
N ILE A 266 -0.96 14.23 7.10
CA ILE A 266 0.47 13.96 6.87
C ILE A 266 1.10 13.59 8.22
N LEU A 267 1.63 12.38 8.35
CA LEU A 267 2.15 11.83 9.61
C LEU A 267 3.54 11.22 9.40
N ASN A 268 4.43 11.40 10.38
CA ASN A 268 5.74 10.72 10.45
C ASN A 268 6.57 10.87 9.16
N ILE A 269 6.73 12.10 8.68
CA ILE A 269 7.54 12.39 7.48
C ILE A 269 9.00 12.60 7.90
N GLN A 270 9.93 12.06 7.12
CA GLN A 270 11.36 12.29 7.31
C GLN A 270 11.93 13.03 6.11
N TYR A 271 12.60 14.15 6.37
CA TYR A 271 13.36 14.90 5.38
C TYR A 271 14.85 14.65 5.60
N TRP A 272 15.57 14.30 4.55
CA TRP A 272 17.03 14.20 4.60
C TRP A 272 17.65 14.89 3.39
N TYR A 273 18.41 15.93 3.65
CA TYR A 273 19.18 16.66 2.64
C TYR A 273 20.66 16.36 2.86
N ARG A 274 21.36 15.87 1.82
CA ARG A 274 22.79 15.51 1.87
C ARG A 274 23.71 16.49 1.18
#